data_AF-A0A0K1S3G7-F1
#
_entry.id   AF-A0A0K1S3G7-F1
#
_cell.length_a   1.000
_cell.length_b   1.000
_cell.length_c   1.000
_cell.angle_alpha   90.00
_cell.angle_beta   90.00
_cell.angle_gamma   90.00
#
_symmetry.space_group_name_H-M   'P 1'
#
loop_
_entity.id
_entity.type
_entity.pdbx_description
1 polymer ?
#
loop_
_entity_poly.entity_id
_entity_poly.type
_entity_poly.pdbx_seq_one_letter_code
_entity_poly.pdbx_strand_id
1 'polypeptide(L)'
;MDKKILLDVIKGHKQEELMEALKAQPDAVREKVKEVSVDMWSGFTAVIKELFPNAKIIYDRFHVMAIINDELNKLRKLMGVHEKGLPHLLWKNKEDLKDEQKQQLEVILKEHPCLGIAWEMKEEIRQIYQSSRTFRGAERKLEKWIRIGGILYESSARMIQKHLPGICNYFENQTTNGLIEGMNTKIKLIKRMSYGFTNFEHLRLKLFACFNS
;
A
#
# COMPACT_ATOMS: atom_id res chain seq x y z
N MET A 1 -3.59 11.12 24.37
CA MET A 1 -2.33 11.01 23.60
C MET A 1 -2.06 9.54 23.37
N ASP A 2 -2.20 9.05 22.14
CA ASP A 2 -1.85 7.68 21.80
C ASP A 2 -0.36 7.43 22.09
N LYS A 3 -0.07 6.65 23.14
CA LYS A 3 1.30 6.21 23.41
C LYS A 3 1.70 5.25 22.29
N LYS A 4 2.72 5.67 21.52
CA LYS A 4 3.36 4.87 20.47
C LYS A 4 4.20 3.78 21.12
N ILE A 5 3.59 2.65 21.45
CA ILE A 5 4.27 1.53 22.13
C ILE A 5 4.54 0.44 21.10
N LEU A 6 5.80 0.01 21.00
CA LEU A 6 6.14 -1.21 20.29
C LEU A 6 5.68 -2.39 21.15
N LEU A 7 4.65 -3.10 20.68
CA LEU A 7 4.09 -4.25 21.40
C LEU A 7 4.96 -5.50 21.22
N ASP A 8 5.36 -5.80 19.99
CA ASP A 8 6.24 -6.93 19.72
C ASP A 8 7.04 -6.78 18.42
N VAL A 9 8.08 -7.61 18.29
CA VAL A 9 8.86 -7.83 17.08
C VAL A 9 9.06 -9.32 16.91
N ILE A 10 8.63 -9.86 15.77
CA ILE A 10 8.75 -11.27 15.41
C ILE A 10 9.77 -11.46 14.28
N LYS A 11 10.37 -12.65 14.20
CA LYS A 11 11.51 -12.94 13.33
C LYS A 11 11.13 -13.12 11.86
N GLY A 12 9.93 -13.63 11.60
CA GLY A 12 9.44 -13.88 10.25
C GLY A 12 8.04 -13.31 10.03
N HIS A 13 7.58 -13.49 8.79
CA HIS A 13 6.25 -13.08 8.32
C HIS A 13 5.41 -14.29 7.93
N LYS A 14 5.82 -15.50 8.33
CA LYS A 14 5.05 -16.72 8.05
C LYS A 14 3.72 -16.65 8.78
N GLN A 15 2.69 -17.21 8.16
CA GLN A 15 1.33 -17.17 8.70
C GLN A 15 1.25 -17.76 10.12
N GLU A 16 1.91 -18.90 10.34
CA GLU A 16 1.97 -19.59 11.64
C GLU A 16 2.60 -18.71 12.73
N GLU A 17 3.75 -18.08 12.44
CA GLU A 17 4.47 -17.20 13.38
C GLU A 17 3.64 -15.95 13.73
N LEU A 18 2.95 -15.36 12.74
CA LEU A 18 2.04 -14.25 12.96
C LEU A 18 0.84 -14.65 13.83
N MET A 19 0.27 -15.83 13.57
CA MET A 19 -0.85 -16.32 14.36
C MET A 19 -0.47 -16.56 15.81
N GLU A 20 0.67 -17.21 16.05
CA GLU A 20 1.16 -17.48 17.40
C GLU A 20 1.37 -16.18 18.20
N ALA A 21 2.05 -15.21 17.60
CA ALA A 21 2.32 -13.93 18.25
C ALA A 21 1.04 -13.13 18.56
N LEU A 22 0.06 -13.14 17.65
CA LEU A 22 -1.19 -12.40 17.83
C LEU A 22 -2.17 -13.13 18.76
N LYS A 23 -2.14 -14.47 18.83
CA LYS A 23 -2.92 -15.26 19.81
C LYS A 23 -2.44 -15.04 21.26
N ALA A 24 -1.22 -14.56 21.47
CA ALA A 24 -0.76 -14.16 22.80
C ALA A 24 -1.56 -12.99 23.40
N GLN A 25 -2.28 -12.22 22.56
CA GLN A 25 -3.17 -11.16 23.04
C GLN A 25 -4.53 -11.74 23.48
N PRO A 26 -5.08 -11.29 24.63
CA PRO A 26 -6.37 -11.78 25.12
C PRO A 26 -7.50 -11.59 24.10
N ASP A 27 -8.42 -12.55 24.06
CA ASP A 27 -9.58 -12.54 23.15
C ASP A 27 -10.40 -11.25 23.30
N ALA A 28 -10.60 -10.80 24.53
CA ALA A 28 -11.31 -9.54 24.83
C ALA A 28 -10.65 -8.29 24.23
N VAL A 29 -9.35 -8.32 23.94
CA VAL A 29 -8.65 -7.25 23.20
C VAL A 29 -8.87 -7.43 21.71
N ARG A 30 -8.71 -8.66 21.20
CA ARG A 30 -8.85 -8.97 19.77
C ARG A 30 -10.26 -8.70 19.24
N GLU A 31 -11.30 -9.00 20.02
CA GLU A 31 -12.70 -8.73 19.67
C GLU A 31 -13.05 -7.24 19.60
N LYS A 32 -12.29 -6.38 20.28
CA LYS A 32 -12.49 -4.92 20.28
C LYS A 32 -11.85 -4.23 19.08
N VAL A 33 -11.01 -4.93 18.32
CA VAL A 33 -10.37 -4.37 17.12
C VAL A 33 -11.44 -4.14 16.05
N LYS A 34 -11.59 -2.88 15.63
CA LYS A 34 -12.59 -2.48 14.63
C LYS A 34 -12.07 -2.56 13.20
N GLU A 35 -10.78 -2.28 13.01
CA GLU A 35 -10.15 -2.21 11.70
C GLU A 35 -8.70 -2.70 11.78
N VAL A 36 -8.23 -3.33 10.71
CA VAL A 36 -6.82 -3.68 10.53
C VAL A 36 -6.40 -3.21 9.15
N SER A 37 -5.46 -2.27 9.10
CA SER A 37 -4.80 -1.86 7.86
C SER A 37 -3.60 -2.78 7.59
N VAL A 38 -3.55 -3.38 6.39
CA VAL A 38 -2.51 -4.33 5.99
C VAL A 38 -2.19 -4.27 4.51
N ASP A 39 -1.06 -4.86 4.16
CA ASP A 39 -0.68 -5.14 2.78
C ASP A 39 -1.56 -6.26 2.19
N MET A 40 -1.61 -6.35 0.86
CA MET A 40 -2.47 -7.30 0.16
C MET A 40 -1.94 -8.75 0.13
N TRP A 41 -1.02 -9.10 1.02
CA TRP A 41 -0.55 -10.48 1.15
C TRP A 41 -1.66 -11.38 1.73
N SER A 42 -1.88 -12.52 1.08
CA SER A 42 -2.99 -13.43 1.44
C SER A 42 -2.86 -14.00 2.85
N GLY A 43 -1.64 -14.22 3.34
CA GLY A 43 -1.41 -14.74 4.68
C GLY A 43 -1.95 -13.80 5.77
N PHE A 44 -1.71 -12.48 5.67
CA PHE A 44 -2.28 -11.50 6.60
C PHE A 44 -3.80 -11.55 6.59
N THR A 45 -4.40 -11.64 5.40
CA THR A 45 -5.86 -11.70 5.27
C THR A 45 -6.44 -12.92 5.98
N ALA A 46 -5.79 -14.08 5.89
CA ALA A 46 -6.21 -15.28 6.58
C ALA A 46 -6.09 -15.15 8.11
N VAL A 47 -4.93 -14.67 8.60
CA VAL A 47 -4.70 -14.45 10.03
C VAL A 47 -5.72 -13.48 10.63
N ILE A 48 -6.01 -12.37 9.94
CA ILE A 48 -6.91 -11.35 10.47
C ILE A 48 -8.33 -11.88 10.59
N LYS A 49 -8.81 -12.63 9.58
CA LYS A 49 -10.15 -13.23 9.62
C LYS A 49 -10.30 -14.24 10.77
N GLU A 50 -9.24 -14.98 11.09
CA GLU A 50 -9.25 -15.92 12.21
C GLU A 50 -9.18 -15.21 13.57
N LEU A 51 -8.31 -14.20 13.68
CA LEU A 51 -7.97 -13.63 14.99
C LEU A 51 -8.76 -12.39 15.39
N PHE A 52 -9.29 -11.63 14.43
CA PHE A 52 -10.01 -10.38 14.65
C PHE A 52 -11.37 -10.43 13.94
N PRO A 53 -12.32 -11.26 14.42
CA PRO A 53 -13.56 -11.55 13.70
C PRO A 53 -14.44 -10.32 13.44
N ASN A 54 -14.33 -9.30 14.30
CA ASN A 54 -15.11 -8.05 14.19
C ASN A 54 -14.41 -6.96 13.37
N ALA A 55 -13.16 -7.18 12.96
CA ALA A 55 -12.36 -6.14 12.33
C ALA A 55 -12.57 -6.08 10.81
N LYS A 56 -12.76 -4.87 10.28
CA LYS A 56 -12.70 -4.62 8.84
C LYS A 56 -11.25 -4.65 8.37
N ILE A 57 -10.97 -5.44 7.35
CA ILE A 57 -9.67 -5.44 6.67
C ILE A 57 -9.63 -4.22 5.75
N ILE A 58 -8.60 -3.40 5.89
CA ILE A 58 -8.31 -2.24 5.04
C ILE A 58 -7.01 -2.53 4.31
N TYR A 59 -7.06 -2.50 2.98
CA TYR A 59 -5.84 -2.65 2.19
C TYR A 59 -5.18 -1.30 1.96
N ASP A 60 -3.88 -1.25 2.21
CA ASP A 60 -3.10 -0.03 2.10
C ASP A 60 -3.09 0.54 0.67
N ARG A 61 -3.52 1.79 0.54
CA ARG A 61 -3.54 2.52 -0.74
C ARG A 61 -2.16 2.60 -1.39
N PHE A 62 -1.07 2.67 -0.61
CA PHE A 62 0.28 2.79 -1.17
C PHE A 62 0.65 1.52 -1.95
N HIS A 63 0.27 0.36 -1.42
CA HIS A 63 0.48 -0.93 -2.09
C HIS A 63 -0.38 -1.06 -3.35
N VAL A 64 -1.63 -0.57 -3.31
CA VAL A 64 -2.49 -0.51 -4.51
C VAL A 64 -1.86 0.36 -5.60
N MET A 65 -1.41 1.57 -5.24
CA MET A 65 -0.76 2.49 -6.18
C MET A 65 0.59 1.95 -6.68
N ALA A 66 1.36 1.24 -5.85
CA ALA A 66 2.62 0.63 -6.25
C ALA A 66 2.41 -0.42 -7.35
N ILE A 67 1.40 -1.30 -7.20
CA ILE A 67 1.07 -2.32 -8.20
C ILE A 67 0.67 -1.68 -9.53
N ILE A 68 -0.15 -0.62 -9.50
CA ILE A 68 -0.55 0.11 -10.71
C ILE A 68 0.67 0.77 -11.37
N ASN A 69 1.54 1.42 -10.59
CA ASN A 69 2.76 2.05 -11.11
C ASN A 69 3.73 1.04 -11.74
N ASP A 70 3.83 -0.16 -11.15
CA ASP A 70 4.64 -1.25 -11.69
C ASP A 70 4.06 -1.74 -13.02
N GLU A 71 2.75 -1.90 -13.13
CA GLU A 71 2.09 -2.28 -14.39
C GLU A 71 2.21 -1.17 -15.45
N LEU A 72 2.04 0.11 -15.09
CA LEU A 72 2.29 1.23 -15.99
C LEU A 72 3.71 1.22 -16.54
N ASN A 73 4.70 0.93 -15.69
CA ASN A 73 6.09 0.82 -16.15
C ASN A 73 6.33 -0.40 -17.05
N LYS A 74 5.60 -1.50 -16.85
CA LYS A 74 5.63 -2.65 -17.77
C LYS A 74 5.02 -2.28 -19.13
N LEU A 75 3.86 -1.62 -19.13
CA LEU A 75 3.19 -1.13 -20.34
C LEU A 75 4.08 -0.19 -21.14
N ARG A 76 4.71 0.79 -20.47
CA ARG A 76 5.70 1.69 -21.08
C ARG A 76 6.80 0.92 -21.80
N LYS A 77 7.37 -0.11 -21.16
CA LYS A 77 8.41 -0.96 -21.78
C LYS A 77 7.88 -1.76 -22.97
N LEU A 78 6.65 -2.30 -22.88
CA LEU A 78 6.01 -3.02 -23.98
C LEU A 78 5.73 -2.12 -25.18
N MET A 79 5.45 -0.84 -24.95
CA MET A 79 5.23 0.17 -25.99
C MET A 79 6.56 0.71 -26.59
N GLY A 80 7.73 0.20 -26.17
CA GLY A 80 9.02 0.62 -26.71
C GLY A 80 9.48 2.02 -26.27
N VAL A 81 8.87 2.57 -25.22
CA VAL A 81 9.12 3.91 -24.71
C VAL A 81 10.24 3.82 -23.66
N HIS A 82 11.42 4.39 -23.92
CA HIS A 82 12.67 4.12 -23.16
C HIS A 82 13.41 5.37 -22.67
N GLU A 83 12.75 6.52 -22.67
CA GLU A 83 13.31 7.81 -22.30
C GLU A 83 13.83 7.78 -20.86
N LYS A 84 15.08 8.24 -20.70
CA LYS A 84 15.75 8.26 -19.40
C LYS A 84 14.99 9.18 -18.45
N GLY A 85 14.69 8.68 -17.25
CA GLY A 85 13.99 9.43 -16.20
C GLY A 85 12.46 9.42 -16.31
N LEU A 86 11.89 8.98 -17.43
CA LEU A 86 10.44 8.87 -17.62
C LEU A 86 9.73 7.98 -16.58
N PRO A 87 10.28 6.84 -16.12
CA PRO A 87 9.63 6.06 -15.06
C PRO A 87 9.33 6.89 -13.80
N HIS A 88 10.26 7.76 -13.41
CA HIS A 88 10.09 8.63 -12.24
C HIS A 88 9.04 9.73 -12.49
N LEU A 89 8.92 10.22 -13.73
CA LEU A 89 7.89 11.18 -14.10
C LEU A 89 6.49 10.55 -14.07
N LEU A 90 6.35 9.31 -14.54
CA LEU A 90 5.08 8.59 -14.54
C LEU A 90 4.60 8.23 -13.13
N TRP A 91 5.52 7.87 -12.23
CA TRP A 91 5.19 7.51 -10.84
C TRP A 91 4.74 8.70 -10.01
N LYS A 92 5.25 9.91 -10.32
CA LYS A 92 4.85 11.13 -9.63
C LYS A 92 3.35 11.38 -9.79
N ASN A 93 2.78 12.00 -8.78
CA ASN A 93 1.42 12.51 -8.85
C ASN A 93 1.39 13.75 -9.74
N LYS A 94 0.29 13.98 -10.45
CA LYS A 94 0.16 15.12 -11.36
C LYS A 94 0.47 16.47 -10.69
N GLU A 95 0.05 16.67 -9.44
CA GLU A 95 0.32 17.88 -8.67
C GLU A 95 1.75 17.99 -8.11
N ASP A 96 2.49 16.88 -8.03
CA ASP A 96 3.87 16.84 -7.51
C ASP A 96 4.92 17.03 -8.64
N LEU A 97 4.45 17.20 -9.88
CA LEU A 97 5.29 17.54 -11.03
C LEU A 97 5.59 19.04 -11.03
N LYS A 98 6.87 19.38 -11.20
CA LYS A 98 7.28 20.76 -11.50
C LYS A 98 6.85 21.13 -12.92
N ASP A 99 6.80 22.42 -13.23
CA ASP A 99 6.28 22.87 -14.53
C ASP A 99 7.13 22.38 -15.71
N GLU A 100 8.47 22.31 -15.56
CA GLU A 100 9.32 21.72 -16.59
C GLU A 100 9.05 20.22 -16.77
N GLN A 101 8.78 19.52 -15.67
CA GLN A 101 8.46 18.08 -15.69
C GLN A 101 7.10 17.81 -16.34
N LYS A 102 6.11 18.69 -16.11
CA LYS A 102 4.80 18.61 -16.76
C LYS A 102 4.94 18.79 -18.26
N GLN A 103 5.65 19.81 -18.70
CA GLN A 103 5.88 20.07 -20.13
C GLN A 103 6.60 18.89 -20.80
N GLN A 104 7.66 18.37 -20.17
CA GLN A 104 8.37 17.20 -20.67
C GLN A 104 7.45 15.98 -20.78
N LEU A 105 6.64 15.72 -19.74
CA LEU A 105 5.72 14.60 -19.74
C LEU A 105 4.63 14.76 -20.82
N GLU A 106 4.06 15.96 -20.96
CA GLU A 106 3.03 16.24 -21.98
C GLU A 106 3.53 15.99 -23.41
N VAL A 107 4.78 16.36 -23.73
CA VAL A 107 5.37 16.08 -25.04
C VAL A 107 5.42 14.57 -25.28
N ILE A 108 5.96 13.81 -24.33
CA ILE A 108 6.10 12.35 -24.45
C ILE A 108 4.73 11.66 -24.56
N LEU A 109 3.75 12.08 -23.75
CA LEU A 109 2.40 11.47 -23.79
C LEU A 109 1.64 11.83 -25.07
N LYS A 110 1.93 12.96 -25.72
CA LYS A 110 1.40 13.31 -27.05
C LYS A 110 2.03 12.45 -28.15
N GLU A 111 3.32 12.17 -28.07
CA GLU A 111 4.03 11.29 -29.01
C GLU A 111 3.61 9.82 -28.85
N HIS A 112 3.24 9.42 -27.63
CA HIS A 112 2.78 8.07 -27.30
C HIS A 112 1.37 8.06 -26.68
N PRO A 113 0.29 8.26 -27.48
CA PRO A 113 -1.08 8.40 -26.96
C PRO A 113 -1.55 7.23 -26.09
N CYS A 114 -1.15 5.99 -26.41
CA CYS A 114 -1.52 4.82 -25.61
C CYS A 114 -0.91 4.88 -24.20
N LEU A 115 0.32 5.40 -24.06
CA LEU A 115 0.95 5.64 -22.76
C LEU A 115 0.28 6.82 -22.03
N GLY A 116 -0.16 7.84 -22.77
CA GLY A 116 -1.01 8.93 -22.28
C GLY A 116 -2.25 8.41 -21.58
N ILE A 117 -3.04 7.59 -22.28
CA ILE A 117 -4.23 6.94 -21.73
C ILE A 117 -3.84 6.11 -20.49
N ALA A 118 -2.78 5.28 -20.58
CA ALA A 118 -2.33 4.48 -19.44
C ALA A 118 -2.05 5.34 -18.20
N TRP A 119 -1.35 6.46 -18.37
CA TRP A 119 -1.01 7.36 -17.28
C TRP A 119 -2.26 8.06 -16.69
N GLU A 120 -3.19 8.49 -17.54
CA GLU A 120 -4.48 9.05 -17.09
C GLU A 120 -5.27 8.06 -16.25
N MET A 121 -5.33 6.79 -16.68
CA MET A 121 -5.99 5.73 -15.91
C MET A 121 -5.36 5.53 -14.52
N LYS A 122 -4.04 5.65 -14.40
CA LYS A 122 -3.36 5.63 -13.09
C LYS A 122 -3.78 6.83 -12.22
N GLU A 123 -3.90 8.02 -12.81
CA GLU A 123 -4.37 9.22 -12.11
C GLU A 123 -5.85 9.14 -11.72
N GLU A 124 -6.68 8.40 -12.47
CA GLU A 124 -8.08 8.16 -12.08
C GLU A 124 -8.19 7.40 -10.75
N ILE A 125 -7.43 6.31 -10.56
CA ILE A 125 -7.42 5.59 -9.27
C ILE A 125 -7.02 6.52 -8.13
N ARG A 126 -6.00 7.34 -8.37
CA ARG A 126 -5.55 8.33 -7.40
C ARG A 126 -6.65 9.34 -7.06
N GLN A 127 -7.36 9.84 -8.07
CA GLN A 127 -8.49 10.74 -7.88
C GLN A 127 -9.63 10.06 -7.11
N ILE A 128 -9.86 8.76 -7.29
CA ILE A 128 -10.83 7.99 -6.49
C ILE A 128 -10.44 8.06 -5.01
N TYR A 129 -9.16 7.81 -4.68
CA TYR A 129 -8.64 7.91 -3.30
C TYR A 129 -8.77 9.31 -2.70
N GLN A 130 -8.62 10.37 -3.50
CA GLN A 130 -8.71 11.75 -3.02
C GLN A 130 -10.15 12.24 -2.85
N SER A 131 -11.04 11.88 -3.77
CA SER A 131 -12.39 12.45 -3.89
C SER A 131 -13.48 11.65 -3.20
N SER A 132 -13.29 10.33 -3.03
CA SER A 132 -14.32 9.48 -2.45
C SER A 132 -14.31 9.57 -0.93
N ARG A 133 -15.50 9.47 -0.33
CA ARG A 133 -15.73 9.63 1.11
C ARG A 133 -16.62 8.53 1.70
N THR A 134 -17.03 7.57 0.88
CA THR A 134 -17.92 6.49 1.29
C THR A 134 -17.51 5.20 0.59
N PHE A 135 -17.75 4.08 1.26
CA PHE A 135 -17.56 2.74 0.71
C PHE A 135 -18.21 2.59 -0.67
N ARG A 136 -19.53 2.82 -0.75
CA ARG A 136 -20.32 2.65 -1.98
C ARG A 136 -19.90 3.61 -3.10
N GLY A 137 -19.47 4.82 -2.74
CA GLY A 137 -18.98 5.79 -3.72
C GLY A 137 -17.67 5.35 -4.36
N ALA A 138 -16.75 4.82 -3.55
CA ALA A 138 -15.49 4.27 -4.04
C ALA A 138 -15.71 2.98 -4.84
N GLU A 139 -16.55 2.07 -4.34
CA GLU A 139 -16.89 0.80 -4.99
C GLU A 139 -17.34 1.00 -6.44
N ARG A 140 -18.36 1.85 -6.66
CA ARG A 140 -18.86 2.15 -8.02
C ARG A 140 -17.79 2.71 -8.95
N LYS A 141 -16.93 3.61 -8.45
CA LYS A 141 -15.86 4.22 -9.26
C LYS A 141 -14.77 3.19 -9.59
N LEU A 142 -14.39 2.35 -8.64
CA LEU A 142 -13.40 1.29 -8.84
C LEU A 142 -13.92 0.21 -9.77
N GLU A 143 -15.18 -0.20 -9.66
CA GLU A 143 -15.81 -1.15 -10.61
C GLU A 143 -15.86 -0.58 -12.03
N LYS A 144 -16.18 0.71 -12.17
CA LYS A 144 -16.11 1.40 -13.46
C LYS A 144 -14.69 1.37 -14.01
N TRP A 145 -13.70 1.69 -13.17
CA TRP A 145 -12.30 1.66 -13.57
C TRP A 145 -11.84 0.25 -13.96
N ILE A 146 -12.20 -0.79 -13.20
CA ILE A 146 -11.88 -2.19 -13.52
C ILE A 146 -12.43 -2.57 -14.90
N ARG A 147 -13.66 -2.16 -15.22
CA ARG A 147 -14.31 -2.47 -16.51
C ARG A 147 -13.62 -1.82 -17.70
N ILE A 148 -13.23 -0.55 -17.56
CA ILE A 148 -12.64 0.23 -18.66
C ILE A 148 -11.13 -0.05 -18.74
N GLY A 149 -10.47 0.03 -17.58
CA GLY A 149 -9.03 -0.09 -17.41
C GLY A 149 -8.49 -1.50 -17.45
N GLY A 150 -9.32 -2.50 -17.16
CA GLY A 150 -8.90 -3.90 -17.16
C GLY A 150 -8.38 -4.40 -18.51
N ILE A 151 -8.67 -3.70 -19.61
CA ILE A 151 -8.11 -4.01 -20.94
C ILE A 151 -6.59 -3.76 -20.97
N LEU A 152 -6.15 -2.70 -20.29
CA LEU A 152 -4.77 -2.23 -20.31
C LEU A 152 -4.02 -2.63 -19.02
N TYR A 153 -4.72 -2.59 -17.89
CA TYR A 153 -4.24 -2.91 -16.55
C TYR A 153 -4.82 -4.23 -16.06
N GLU A 154 -4.71 -5.30 -16.84
CA GLU A 154 -5.35 -6.58 -16.56
C GLU A 154 -4.98 -7.11 -15.16
N SER A 155 -3.70 -7.02 -14.78
CA SER A 155 -3.21 -7.57 -13.51
C SER A 155 -3.65 -6.70 -12.32
N SER A 156 -3.57 -5.37 -12.43
CA SER A 156 -4.07 -4.46 -11.39
C SER A 156 -5.58 -4.55 -11.25
N ALA A 157 -6.33 -4.60 -12.36
CA ALA A 157 -7.79 -4.69 -12.33
C ALA A 157 -8.26 -5.97 -11.63
N ARG A 158 -7.63 -7.12 -11.95
CA ARG A 158 -7.90 -8.40 -11.27
C ARG A 158 -7.57 -8.35 -9.78
N MET A 159 -6.47 -7.71 -9.42
CA MET A 159 -6.06 -7.53 -8.02
C MET A 159 -7.06 -6.63 -7.26
N ILE A 160 -7.41 -5.47 -7.81
CA ILE A 160 -8.38 -4.55 -7.20
C ILE A 160 -9.72 -5.26 -7.07
N GLN A 161 -10.18 -5.98 -8.09
CA GLN A 161 -11.43 -6.73 -8.04
C GLN A 161 -11.43 -7.77 -6.90
N LYS A 162 -10.35 -8.55 -6.78
CA LYS A 162 -10.20 -9.56 -5.72
C LYS A 162 -10.24 -8.96 -4.32
N HIS A 163 -9.69 -7.75 -4.15
CA HIS A 163 -9.54 -7.08 -2.86
C HIS A 163 -10.52 -5.92 -2.65
N LEU A 164 -11.52 -5.77 -3.54
CA LEU A 164 -12.38 -4.60 -3.64
C LEU A 164 -13.03 -4.19 -2.31
N PRO A 165 -13.65 -5.11 -1.53
CA PRO A 165 -14.26 -4.73 -0.25
C PRO A 165 -13.25 -4.13 0.73
N GLY A 166 -12.04 -4.69 0.81
CA GLY A 166 -11.00 -4.19 1.71
C GLY A 166 -10.39 -2.87 1.26
N ILE A 167 -10.32 -2.64 -0.06
CA ILE A 167 -9.94 -1.33 -0.62
C ILE A 167 -11.03 -0.29 -0.32
N CYS A 168 -12.31 -0.66 -0.44
CA CYS A 168 -13.44 0.22 -0.18
C CYS A 168 -13.60 0.58 1.31
N ASN A 169 -13.23 -0.32 2.23
CA ASN A 169 -13.25 -0.05 3.67
C ASN A 169 -12.38 1.17 4.06
N TYR A 170 -11.30 1.44 3.31
CA TYR A 170 -10.48 2.64 3.51
C TYR A 170 -11.32 3.92 3.51
N PHE A 171 -12.38 3.99 2.70
CA PHE A 171 -13.14 5.22 2.49
C PHE A 171 -14.13 5.56 3.61
N GLU A 172 -14.29 4.68 4.60
CA GLU A 172 -15.12 4.98 5.78
C GLU A 172 -14.35 5.78 6.83
N ASN A 173 -13.17 5.30 7.23
CA ASN A 173 -12.39 5.89 8.34
C ASN A 173 -10.98 6.35 7.94
N GLN A 174 -10.54 6.07 6.71
CA GLN A 174 -9.21 6.44 6.18
C GLN A 174 -8.05 5.99 7.08
N THR A 175 -8.21 4.83 7.72
CA THR A 175 -7.13 4.20 8.48
C THR A 175 -5.96 3.90 7.56
N THR A 176 -4.76 4.38 7.92
CA THR A 176 -3.53 4.25 7.13
C THR A 176 -2.44 3.51 7.92
N ASN A 177 -1.48 2.96 7.19
CA ASN A 177 -0.24 2.42 7.75
C ASN A 177 0.79 3.50 8.13
N GLY A 178 0.46 4.80 8.09
CA GLY A 178 1.45 5.87 8.28
C GLY A 178 2.23 5.80 9.61
N LEU A 179 1.59 5.33 10.68
CA LEU A 179 2.27 5.06 11.95
C LEU A 179 3.33 3.96 11.81
N ILE A 180 2.98 2.86 11.15
CA ILE A 180 3.87 1.73 10.88
C ILE A 180 5.01 2.13 9.94
N GLU A 181 4.76 2.99 8.95
CA GLU A 181 5.81 3.53 8.07
C GLU A 181 6.87 4.33 8.84
N GLY A 182 6.44 5.17 9.79
CA GLY A 182 7.34 5.90 10.69
C GLY A 182 8.18 4.95 11.54
N MET A 183 7.55 3.91 12.09
CA MET A 183 8.26 2.86 12.84
C MET A 183 9.26 2.11 11.95
N ASN A 184 8.85 1.67 10.76
CA ASN A 184 9.72 1.00 9.80
C ASN A 184 10.92 1.86 9.39
N THR A 185 10.72 3.16 9.23
CA THR A 185 11.81 4.11 8.93
C THR A 185 12.80 4.20 10.09
N LYS A 186 12.31 4.28 11.33
CA LYS A 186 13.16 4.28 12.53
C LYS A 186 13.90 2.95 12.71
N ILE A 187 13.24 1.81 12.48
CA ILE A 187 13.87 0.47 12.48
C ILE A 187 15.01 0.43 11.44
N LYS A 188 14.77 0.88 10.21
CA LYS A 188 15.80 0.95 9.15
C LYS A 188 16.96 1.84 9.56
N LEU A 189 16.70 2.98 10.20
CA LEU A 189 17.75 3.87 10.72
C LEU A 189 18.59 3.17 11.81
N ILE A 190 17.97 2.51 12.78
CA ILE A 190 18.66 1.76 13.84
C ILE A 190 19.55 0.68 13.23
N LYS A 191 19.04 -0.09 12.26
CA LYS A 191 19.84 -1.12 11.55
C LYS A 191 21.05 -0.51 10.83
N ARG A 192 20.92 0.67 10.21
CA ARG A 192 22.04 1.38 9.57
C ARG A 192 23.07 1.88 10.58
N MET A 193 22.63 2.48 11.68
CA MET A 193 23.52 2.99 12.73
C MET A 193 24.29 1.87 13.44
N SER A 194 23.71 0.67 13.53
CA SER A 194 24.33 -0.51 14.13
C SER A 194 25.15 -1.35 13.15
N TYR A 195 25.28 -0.93 11.88
CA TYR A 195 25.98 -1.69 10.81
C TYR A 195 25.41 -3.11 10.60
N GLY A 196 24.11 -3.27 10.82
CA GLY A 196 23.42 -4.55 10.75
C GLY A 196 23.35 -5.30 12.10
N PHE A 197 22.61 -6.41 12.11
CA PHE A 197 22.49 -7.29 13.27
C PHE A 197 22.58 -8.74 12.78
N THR A 198 23.43 -9.53 13.42
CA THR A 198 23.59 -10.97 13.14
C THR A 198 22.67 -11.84 13.99
N ASN A 199 22.26 -11.34 15.17
CA ASN A 199 21.34 -12.01 16.09
C ASN A 199 20.02 -11.25 16.17
N PHE A 200 18.91 -11.96 15.98
CA PHE A 200 17.56 -11.40 16.06
C PHE A 200 17.22 -10.87 17.45
N GLU A 201 17.65 -11.54 18.52
CA GLU A 201 17.37 -11.10 19.90
C GLU A 201 18.07 -9.76 20.21
N HIS A 202 19.28 -9.56 19.71
CA HIS A 202 19.97 -8.28 19.85
C HIS A 202 19.24 -7.16 19.11
N LEU A 203 18.73 -7.44 17.90
CA LEU A 203 17.88 -6.51 17.18
C LEU A 203 16.62 -6.22 17.99
N ARG A 204 15.90 -7.25 18.44
CA ARG A 204 14.64 -7.14 19.20
C ARG A 204 14.83 -6.29 20.46
N LEU A 205 15.81 -6.61 21.30
CA LEU A 205 16.14 -5.83 22.50
C LEU A 205 16.47 -4.37 22.18
N LYS A 206 17.28 -4.12 21.14
CA LYS A 206 17.62 -2.76 20.73
C LYS A 206 16.39 -1.98 20.28
N LEU A 207 15.48 -2.62 19.54
CA LEU A 207 14.23 -2.00 19.11
C LEU A 207 13.36 -1.65 20.33
N PHE A 208 13.14 -2.58 21.27
CA PHE A 208 12.41 -2.28 22.50
C PHE A 208 13.02 -1.11 23.28
N ALA A 209 14.34 -1.11 23.45
CA ALA A 209 15.06 -0.03 24.13
C ALA A 209 14.96 1.32 23.41
N CYS A 210 14.75 1.37 22.10
CA CYS A 210 14.65 2.62 21.35
C CYS A 210 13.20 3.11 21.13
N PHE A 211 12.21 2.21 21.19
CA PHE A 211 10.80 2.55 20.96
C PHE A 211 10.02 2.78 22.25
N ASN A 212 10.42 2.12 23.35
CA ASN A 212 9.73 2.21 24.65
C ASN A 212 10.53 3.01 25.70
N SER A 213 11.61 3.67 25.29
CA SER A 213 12.38 4.65 26.07
C SER A 213 11.71 6.01 26.15
#